data_AF-A0A972K672-F1
#
_entry.id   AF-A0A972K672-F1
#
_cell.length_a   1.000
_cell.length_b   1.000
_cell.length_c   1.000
_cell.angle_alpha   90.00
_cell.angle_beta   90.00
_cell.angle_gamma   90.00
#
_symmetry.space_group_name_H-M   'P 1'
#
loop_
_entity.id
_entity.type
_entity.pdbx_description
1 polymer ?
#
loop_
_entity_poly.entity_id
_entity_poly.type
_entity_poly.pdbx_seq_one_letter_code
_entity_poly.pdbx_strand_id
1 'polypeptide(L)'
;MTEVLVTVVILSIGLLGIAGLQATALRNNHSAYLRTQATLLSYDIADRMRANMSAVNGGSYNTPAAASVASCSTVAGCSSDQMAQNDAWQWRQEVASLLPKGVGIVCLDSSPDDGTGVAAPACSGGGSIYVIKIWWDDDRSGNLKRFVMSFQP
;
A
#
# COMPACT_ATOMS: atom_id res chain seq x y z
N MET A 1 -32.76 -42.49 23.76
CA MET A 1 -31.44 -42.53 23.07
C MET A 1 -31.43 -41.75 21.75
N THR A 2 -32.46 -41.84 20.90
CA THR A 2 -32.55 -41.10 19.62
C THR A 2 -32.51 -39.58 19.79
N GLU A 3 -33.09 -39.06 20.87
CA GLU A 3 -33.12 -37.64 21.20
C GLU A 3 -31.71 -37.03 21.35
N VAL A 4 -30.79 -37.73 22.01
CA VAL A 4 -29.39 -37.30 22.16
C VAL A 4 -28.64 -37.35 20.83
N LEU A 5 -28.98 -38.32 19.97
CA LEU A 5 -28.34 -38.44 18.65
C LEU A 5 -28.75 -37.27 17.75
N VAL A 6 -30.03 -36.86 17.81
CA VAL A 6 -30.55 -35.71 17.07
C VAL A 6 -29.96 -34.39 17.59
N THR A 7 -29.81 -34.21 18.90
CA THR A 7 -29.22 -32.97 19.46
C THR A 7 -27.75 -32.80 19.05
N VAL A 8 -26.96 -33.87 19.07
CA VAL A 8 -25.56 -33.83 18.63
C VAL A 8 -25.45 -33.46 17.16
N VAL A 9 -26.33 -33.97 16.29
CA VAL A 9 -26.34 -33.62 14.86
C VAL A 9 -26.65 -32.13 14.65
N ILE A 10 -27.69 -31.61 15.30
CA ILE A 10 -28.08 -30.20 15.20
C ILE A 10 -26.97 -29.28 15.71
N LEU A 11 -26.38 -29.61 16.87
CA LEU A 11 -25.26 -28.86 17.45
C LEU A 11 -24.04 -28.86 16.51
N SER A 12 -23.73 -30.01 15.91
CA SER A 12 -22.59 -30.13 14.99
C SER A 12 -22.77 -29.24 13.76
N ILE A 13 -23.97 -29.21 13.17
CA ILE A 13 -24.27 -28.33 12.03
C ILE A 13 -24.18 -26.86 12.44
N GLY A 14 -24.71 -26.50 13.62
CA GLY A 14 -24.63 -25.15 14.16
C GLY A 14 -23.18 -24.67 14.37
N LEU A 15 -22.34 -25.53 14.94
CA LEU A 15 -20.92 -25.24 15.16
C LEU A 15 -20.14 -25.07 13.85
N LEU A 16 -20.41 -25.91 12.83
CA LEU A 16 -19.81 -25.76 11.50
C LEU A 16 -20.21 -24.44 10.84
N GLY A 17 -21.47 -24.02 10.99
CA GLY A 17 -21.94 -22.72 10.52
C GLY A 17 -21.16 -21.55 11.14
N ILE A 18 -20.99 -21.58 12.47
CA ILE A 18 -20.21 -20.56 13.20
C ILE A 18 -18.74 -20.56 12.79
N ALA A 19 -18.13 -21.74 12.63
CA ALA A 19 -16.74 -21.85 12.20
C ALA A 19 -16.51 -21.19 10.82
N GLY A 20 -17.43 -21.39 9.87
CA GLY A 20 -17.39 -20.74 8.57
C GLY A 20 -17.48 -19.20 8.65
N LEU A 21 -18.37 -18.69 9.50
CA LEU A 21 -18.50 -17.25 9.75
C LEU A 21 -17.22 -16.67 10.40
N GLN A 22 -16.65 -17.36 11.39
CA GLN A 22 -15.40 -16.93 12.03
C GLN A 22 -14.24 -16.89 11.04
N ALA A 23 -14.09 -17.90 10.20
CA ALA A 23 -13.05 -17.93 9.17
C ALA A 23 -13.19 -16.76 8.18
N THR A 24 -14.43 -16.46 7.76
CA THR A 24 -14.71 -15.33 6.86
C THR A 24 -14.43 -13.99 7.54
N ALA A 25 -14.84 -13.83 8.80
CA ALA A 25 -14.58 -12.63 9.58
C ALA A 25 -13.07 -12.37 9.74
N LEU A 26 -12.26 -13.39 10.01
CA LEU A 26 -10.80 -13.28 10.08
C LEU A 26 -10.18 -12.81 8.76
N ARG A 27 -10.63 -13.37 7.63
CA ARG A 27 -10.16 -12.94 6.30
C ARG A 27 -10.50 -11.48 6.02
N ASN A 28 -11.73 -11.07 6.31
CA ASN A 28 -12.17 -9.69 6.12
C ASN A 28 -11.39 -8.72 7.02
N ASN A 29 -11.17 -9.08 8.29
CA ASN A 29 -10.35 -8.28 9.21
C ASN A 29 -8.91 -8.15 8.73
N HIS A 30 -8.32 -9.22 8.19
CA HIS A 30 -6.97 -9.17 7.64
C HIS A 30 -6.88 -8.26 6.41
N SER A 31 -7.83 -8.37 5.47
CA SER A 31 -7.87 -7.52 4.28
C SER A 31 -8.07 -6.03 4.65
N ALA A 32 -8.94 -5.74 5.62
CA ALA A 32 -9.13 -4.41 6.16
C ALA A 32 -7.85 -3.87 6.84
N TYR A 33 -7.15 -4.69 7.62
CA TYR A 33 -5.87 -4.34 8.23
C TYR A 33 -4.82 -3.95 7.18
N LEU A 34 -4.66 -4.73 6.10
CA LEU A 34 -3.73 -4.40 5.02
C LEU A 34 -4.08 -3.10 4.31
N ARG A 35 -5.38 -2.81 4.12
CA ARG A 35 -5.83 -1.53 3.56
C ARG A 35 -5.50 -0.35 4.49
N THR A 36 -5.61 -0.53 5.80
CA THR A 36 -5.16 0.46 6.79
C THR A 36 -3.65 0.69 6.70
N GLN A 37 -2.85 -0.37 6.59
CA GLN A 37 -1.40 -0.24 6.40
C GLN A 37 -1.06 0.54 5.11
N ALA A 38 -1.73 0.25 3.98
CA ALA A 38 -1.55 0.99 2.73
C ALA A 38 -1.92 2.48 2.87
N THR A 39 -2.95 2.78 3.66
CA THR A 39 -3.37 4.16 3.95
C THR A 39 -2.29 4.91 4.74
N LEU A 40 -1.78 4.31 5.82
CA LEU A 40 -0.71 4.89 6.65
C LEU A 40 0.57 5.11 5.84
N LEU A 41 0.97 4.12 5.04
CA LEU A 41 2.12 4.23 4.14
C LEU A 41 1.96 5.34 3.11
N SER A 42 0.74 5.57 2.62
CA SER A 42 0.48 6.67 1.68
C SER A 42 0.63 8.03 2.36
N TYR A 43 0.17 8.17 3.60
CA TYR A 43 0.39 9.40 4.37
C TYR A 43 1.87 9.63 4.70
N ASP A 44 2.62 8.59 5.06
CA ASP A 44 4.06 8.67 5.32
C ASP A 44 4.83 9.32 4.15
N ILE A 45 4.66 8.79 2.93
CA ILE A 45 5.36 9.36 1.76
C ILE A 45 4.84 10.75 1.40
N ALA A 46 3.54 11.03 1.59
CA ALA A 46 2.99 12.36 1.38
C ALA A 46 3.61 13.39 2.34
N ASP A 47 3.83 13.01 3.59
CA ASP A 47 4.45 13.89 4.59
C ASP A 47 5.95 14.08 4.33
N ARG A 48 6.67 13.05 3.88
CA ARG A 48 8.06 13.19 3.38
C ARG A 48 8.15 14.17 2.22
N MET A 49 7.20 14.11 1.29
CA MET A 49 7.12 15.05 0.16
C MET A 49 6.85 16.49 0.61
N ARG A 50 5.93 16.70 1.56
CA ARG A 50 5.69 18.02 2.16
C ARG A 50 6.93 18.57 2.88
N ALA A 51 7.72 17.71 3.51
CA ALA A 51 8.97 18.12 4.15
C ALA A 51 10.06 18.53 3.14
N ASN A 52 9.95 18.12 1.88
CA ASN A 52 10.93 18.37 0.82
C ASN A 52 10.29 19.03 -0.42
N MET A 53 9.66 20.20 -0.21
CA MET A 53 9.01 20.97 -1.29
C MET A 53 9.95 21.37 -2.43
N SER A 54 11.26 21.49 -2.17
CA SER A 54 12.25 21.76 -3.22
C SER A 54 12.26 20.65 -4.28
N ALA A 55 12.29 19.39 -3.84
CA ALA A 55 12.24 18.23 -4.74
C ALA A 55 10.85 18.05 -5.40
N VAL A 56 9.77 18.38 -4.68
CA VAL A 56 8.41 18.40 -5.26
C VAL A 56 8.33 19.38 -6.44
N ASN A 57 8.82 20.60 -6.24
CA ASN A 57 8.83 21.64 -7.28
C ASN A 57 9.78 21.30 -8.43
N GLY A 58 10.88 20.59 -8.13
CA GLY A 58 11.79 20.03 -9.13
C GLY A 58 11.25 18.82 -9.89
N GLY A 59 10.10 18.26 -9.48
CA GLY A 59 9.51 17.06 -10.09
C GLY A 59 10.20 15.75 -9.69
N SER A 60 11.11 15.79 -8.71
CA SER A 60 11.94 14.64 -8.32
C SER A 60 11.16 13.52 -7.63
N TYR A 61 9.92 13.78 -7.18
CA TYR A 61 8.98 12.76 -6.68
C TYR A 61 8.03 12.21 -7.76
N ASN A 62 8.16 12.64 -9.01
CA ASN A 62 7.41 12.02 -10.11
C ASN A 62 8.16 10.78 -10.60
N THR A 63 7.71 9.59 -10.21
CA THR A 63 8.39 8.31 -10.48
C THR A 63 9.87 8.31 -10.04
N PRO A 64 10.17 8.60 -8.76
CA PRO A 64 11.53 8.73 -8.27
C PRO A 64 12.32 7.43 -8.46
N ALA A 65 13.59 7.56 -8.84
CA ALA A 65 14.53 6.46 -8.76
C ALA A 65 14.74 6.10 -7.28
N ALA A 66 14.22 4.95 -6.86
CA ALA A 66 14.35 4.49 -5.48
C ALA A 66 15.78 3.97 -5.23
N ALA A 67 16.64 4.81 -4.66
CA ALA A 67 18.01 4.48 -4.32
C ALA A 67 18.36 4.88 -2.88
N SER A 68 19.07 4.00 -2.16
CA SER A 68 19.62 4.34 -0.85
C SER A 68 20.77 5.33 -1.02
N VAL A 69 20.66 6.51 -0.40
CA VAL A 69 21.70 7.54 -0.44
C VAL A 69 22.23 7.76 0.97
N ALA A 70 23.36 7.12 1.29
CA ALA A 70 23.92 7.08 2.64
C ALA A 70 24.18 8.48 3.25
N SER A 71 24.55 9.47 2.44
CA SER A 71 24.84 10.83 2.92
C SER A 71 23.61 11.56 3.46
N CYS A 72 22.40 11.19 3.02
CA CYS A 72 21.15 11.78 3.50
C CYS A 72 20.90 11.53 5.00
N SER A 73 21.54 10.52 5.59
CA SER A 73 21.44 10.21 7.03
C SER A 73 22.62 10.72 7.86
N THR A 74 23.44 11.61 7.29
CA THR A 74 24.60 12.20 7.96
C THR A 74 24.44 13.70 8.15
N VAL A 75 25.28 14.31 9.00
CA VAL A 75 25.28 15.77 9.22
C VAL A 75 25.58 16.56 7.94
N ALA A 76 26.36 16.00 7.01
CA ALA A 76 26.61 16.62 5.72
C ALA A 76 25.36 16.72 4.83
N GLY A 77 24.38 15.83 5.06
CA GLY A 77 23.14 15.75 4.30
C GLY A 77 23.33 15.33 2.85
N CYS A 78 22.28 15.54 2.07
CA CYS A 78 22.25 15.32 0.62
C CYS A 78 21.39 16.40 -0.04
N SER A 79 21.45 16.50 -1.37
CA SER A 79 20.56 17.41 -2.12
C SER A 79 19.09 17.01 -1.99
N SER A 80 18.17 17.94 -2.26
CA SER A 80 16.72 17.66 -2.22
C SER A 80 16.34 16.49 -3.14
N ASP A 81 16.97 16.37 -4.30
CA ASP A 81 16.70 15.30 -5.27
C ASP A 81 17.22 13.95 -4.79
N GLN A 82 18.41 13.93 -4.17
CA GLN A 82 18.93 12.74 -3.53
C GLN A 82 18.06 12.31 -2.34
N MET A 83 17.53 13.27 -1.59
CA MET A 83 16.60 12.98 -0.50
C MET A 83 15.32 12.33 -1.03
N ALA A 84 14.76 12.81 -2.13
CA ALA A 84 13.58 12.20 -2.76
C ALA A 84 13.83 10.75 -3.23
N GLN A 85 15.03 10.47 -3.77
CA GLN A 85 15.44 9.11 -4.15
C GLN A 85 15.54 8.19 -2.91
N ASN A 86 16.11 8.70 -1.82
CA ASN A 86 16.25 7.98 -0.57
C ASN A 86 14.91 7.74 0.12
N ASP A 87 14.01 8.74 0.13
CA ASP A 87 12.65 8.61 0.64
C ASP A 87 11.88 7.54 -0.11
N ALA A 88 11.91 7.58 -1.44
CA ALA A 88 11.26 6.58 -2.28
C ALA A 88 11.82 5.18 -2.05
N TRP A 89 13.13 5.05 -1.79
CA TRP A 89 13.75 3.79 -1.43
C TRP A 89 13.26 3.28 -0.08
N GLN A 90 13.38 4.08 0.98
CA GLN A 90 12.96 3.70 2.33
C GLN A 90 11.48 3.31 2.36
N TRP A 91 10.63 4.16 1.77
CA TRP A 91 9.19 3.92 1.69
C TRP A 91 8.86 2.64 0.92
N ARG A 92 9.52 2.37 -0.22
CA ARG A 92 9.28 1.12 -0.96
C ARG A 92 9.72 -0.12 -0.20
N GLN A 93 10.79 -0.03 0.58
CA GLN A 93 11.19 -1.12 1.48
C GLN A 93 10.14 -1.37 2.56
N GLU A 94 9.59 -0.30 3.15
CA GLU A 94 8.52 -0.39 4.14
C GLU A 94 7.25 -1.01 3.53
N VAL A 95 6.82 -0.54 2.36
CA VAL A 95 5.68 -1.11 1.61
C VAL A 95 5.88 -2.61 1.36
N ALA A 96 7.05 -3.01 0.86
CA ALA A 96 7.36 -4.42 0.59
C ALA A 96 7.42 -5.29 1.85
N SER A 97 7.77 -4.69 3.01
CA SER A 97 7.85 -5.38 4.29
C SER A 97 6.49 -5.54 4.99
N LEU A 98 5.60 -4.56 4.86
CA LEU A 98 4.31 -4.52 5.57
C LEU A 98 3.16 -5.10 4.76
N LEU A 99 3.27 -5.08 3.42
CA LEU A 99 2.24 -5.60 2.53
C LEU A 99 2.75 -6.83 1.75
N PRO A 100 1.97 -7.93 1.67
CA PRO A 100 2.37 -9.11 0.92
C PRO A 100 2.56 -8.78 -0.57
N LYS A 101 3.79 -8.97 -1.10
CA LYS A 101 4.18 -8.55 -2.45
C LYS A 101 3.86 -7.07 -2.72
N GLY A 102 3.97 -6.23 -1.70
CA GLY A 102 3.66 -4.81 -1.74
C GLY A 102 4.56 -4.05 -2.71
N VAL A 103 3.97 -3.22 -3.57
CA VAL A 103 4.70 -2.24 -4.37
C VAL A 103 3.98 -0.90 -4.34
N GLY A 104 4.73 0.16 -4.05
CA GLY A 104 4.25 1.54 -4.04
C GLY A 104 4.89 2.35 -5.17
N ILE A 105 4.09 3.21 -5.80
CA ILE A 105 4.51 4.15 -6.84
C ILE A 105 3.95 5.52 -6.51
N VAL A 106 4.79 6.55 -6.67
CA VAL A 106 4.44 7.96 -6.58
C VAL A 106 4.66 8.57 -7.96
N CYS A 107 3.67 9.27 -8.50
CA CYS A 107 3.80 9.97 -9.77
C CYS A 107 2.80 11.12 -9.92
N LEU A 108 3.07 12.01 -10.86
CA LEU A 108 2.09 12.97 -11.34
C LEU A 108 1.11 12.25 -12.24
N ASP A 109 -0.18 12.40 -11.94
CA ASP A 109 -1.22 11.72 -12.70
C ASP A 109 -2.56 12.46 -12.63
N SER A 110 -3.10 12.75 -13.81
CA SER A 110 -4.41 13.38 -14.00
C SER A 110 -5.57 12.38 -13.96
N SER A 111 -5.30 11.07 -13.99
CA SER A 111 -6.29 9.98 -13.99
C SER A 111 -6.02 8.96 -12.89
N PRO A 112 -6.12 9.34 -11.60
CA PRO A 112 -5.61 8.56 -10.47
C PRO A 112 -6.13 7.12 -10.37
N ASP A 113 -7.37 6.87 -10.83
CA ASP A 113 -8.02 5.56 -10.73
C ASP A 113 -7.70 4.60 -11.88
N ASP A 114 -6.78 4.94 -12.79
CA ASP A 114 -6.30 4.05 -13.84
C ASP A 114 -5.10 3.18 -13.39
N GLY A 115 -4.54 2.41 -14.32
CA GLY A 115 -3.43 1.50 -14.07
C GLY A 115 -3.90 0.13 -13.57
N THR A 116 -3.51 -0.90 -14.31
CA THR A 116 -3.99 -2.29 -14.11
C THR A 116 -3.04 -3.13 -13.25
N GLY A 117 -1.86 -2.60 -12.91
CA GLY A 117 -0.92 -3.27 -12.03
C GLY A 117 0.43 -2.56 -11.97
N VAL A 118 1.38 -3.17 -11.25
CA VAL A 118 2.71 -2.60 -10.99
C VAL A 118 3.52 -2.32 -12.27
N ALA A 119 3.39 -3.18 -13.29
CA ALA A 119 4.09 -3.01 -14.57
C ALA A 119 3.40 -1.99 -15.52
N ALA A 120 2.14 -1.65 -15.24
CA ALA A 120 1.35 -0.69 -16.00
C ALA A 120 0.62 0.25 -15.03
N PRO A 121 1.37 1.09 -14.29
CA PRO A 121 0.80 1.95 -13.24
C PRO A 121 0.03 3.15 -13.81
N ALA A 122 0.13 3.37 -15.13
CA ALA A 122 -0.52 4.46 -15.86
C ALA A 122 -0.22 5.86 -15.27
N CYS A 123 1.03 6.10 -14.89
CA CYS A 123 1.49 7.43 -14.52
C CYS A 123 1.51 8.33 -15.76
N SER A 124 0.45 9.13 -15.97
CA SER A 124 0.31 9.99 -17.15
C SER A 124 1.34 11.13 -17.20
N GLY A 125 1.98 11.48 -16.07
CA GLY A 125 3.00 12.52 -15.96
C GLY A 125 2.46 13.94 -16.18
N GLY A 126 1.14 14.09 -16.36
CA GLY A 126 0.45 15.36 -16.56
C GLY A 126 -0.24 15.83 -15.29
N GLY A 127 -0.34 17.16 -15.12
CA GLY A 127 -1.06 17.81 -14.02
C GLY A 127 -0.15 18.24 -12.86
N SER A 128 -0.77 18.80 -11.81
CA SER A 128 -0.12 19.28 -10.58
C SER A 128 -0.44 18.43 -9.35
N ILE A 129 -1.14 17.31 -9.54
CA ILE A 129 -1.59 16.42 -8.46
C ILE A 129 -0.69 15.21 -8.46
N TYR A 130 -0.11 14.92 -7.30
CA TYR A 130 0.63 13.69 -7.06
C TYR A 130 -0.34 12.58 -6.66
N VAL A 131 -0.08 11.39 -7.17
CA VAL A 131 -0.87 10.20 -6.91
C VAL A 131 0.07 9.13 -6.37
N ILE A 132 -0.34 8.56 -5.24
CA ILE A 132 0.30 7.42 -4.60
C ILE A 132 -0.56 6.21 -4.92
N LYS A 133 0.01 5.25 -5.64
CA LYS A 133 -0.63 3.98 -5.99
C LYS A 133 0.13 2.85 -5.28
N ILE A 134 -0.57 2.05 -4.51
CA ILE A 134 -0.02 0.89 -3.80
C ILE A 134 -0.77 -0.37 -4.23
N TRP A 135 -0.02 -1.41 -4.59
CA TRP A 135 -0.55 -2.74 -4.91
C TRP A 135 -0.01 -3.80 -3.95
N TRP A 136 -0.82 -4.80 -3.64
CA TRP A 136 -0.43 -5.97 -2.84
C TRP A 136 -1.33 -7.17 -3.14
N ASP A 137 -0.96 -8.35 -2.66
CA ASP A 137 -1.65 -9.63 -2.92
C ASP A 137 -2.10 -10.24 -1.58
N ASP A 138 -3.32 -9.94 -1.12
CA ASP A 138 -3.78 -10.25 0.25
C ASP A 138 -3.97 -11.75 0.52
N ASP A 139 -4.34 -12.53 -0.49
CA ASP A 139 -4.56 -13.98 -0.39
C ASP A 139 -3.48 -14.80 -1.13
N ARG A 140 -2.46 -14.14 -1.69
CA ARG A 140 -1.38 -14.75 -2.48
C ARG A 140 -1.89 -15.49 -3.72
N SER A 141 -3.11 -15.21 -4.18
CA SER A 141 -3.71 -15.82 -5.37
C SER A 141 -3.16 -15.25 -6.68
N GLY A 142 -2.42 -14.12 -6.61
CA GLY A 142 -1.99 -13.35 -7.78
C GLY A 142 -2.98 -12.24 -8.18
N ASN A 143 -4.13 -12.14 -7.50
CA ASN A 143 -5.07 -11.04 -7.70
C ASN A 143 -4.63 -9.82 -6.87
N LEU A 144 -4.06 -8.83 -7.53
CA LEU A 144 -3.60 -7.62 -6.86
C LEU A 144 -4.78 -6.77 -6.36
N LYS A 145 -4.72 -6.39 -5.09
CA LYS A 145 -5.46 -5.26 -4.54
C LYS A 145 -4.73 -3.96 -4.90
N ARG A 146 -5.50 -2.87 -5.03
CA ARG A 146 -4.98 -1.53 -5.32
C ARG A 146 -5.56 -0.53 -4.33
N PHE A 147 -4.69 0.33 -3.81
CA PHE A 147 -5.05 1.54 -3.08
C PHE A 147 -4.48 2.75 -3.80
N VAL A 148 -5.28 3.81 -3.89
CA VAL A 148 -4.93 5.06 -4.57
C VAL A 148 -5.22 6.21 -3.63
N MET A 149 -4.26 7.11 -3.49
CA MET A 149 -4.43 8.39 -2.81
C MET A 149 -3.89 9.51 -3.69
N SER A 150 -4.73 10.49 -4.00
CA SER A 150 -4.32 11.72 -4.67
C SER A 150 -4.06 12.80 -3.64
N PHE A 151 -3.03 13.60 -3.85
CA PHE A 151 -2.72 14.74 -2.99
C PHE A 151 -1.94 15.82 -3.73
N GLN A 152 -1.98 17.02 -3.18
CA GLN A 152 -1.16 18.14 -3.64
C GLN A 152 -0.34 18.62 -2.43
N PRO A 153 1.00 18.49 -2.46
CA PRO A 153 1.89 18.91 -1.37
C PRO A 153 1.82 20.41 -1.08
#